data_AF-A0A1J7H4N3-F1
#
_entry.id   AF-A0A1J7H4N3-F1
#
_cell.length_a   1.000
_cell.length_b   1.000
_cell.length_c   1.000
_cell.angle_alpha   90.00
_cell.angle_beta   90.00
_cell.angle_gamma   90.00
#
_symmetry.space_group_name_H-M   'P 1'
#
loop_
_entity.id
_entity.type
_entity.pdbx_description
1 polymer ?
#
loop_
_entity_poly.entity_id
_entity_poly.type
_entity_poly.pdbx_seq_one_letter_code
_entity_poly.pdbx_strand_id
1 'polypeptide(L)' 'MDRYQKVEKPKPHSPINENEIRITTQGAIRNYITYATSLLQVYESAFSSISVWLRCI' A
#
# COMPACT_ATOMS: atom_id res chain seq x y z
N MET A 1 5.34 45.03 15.10
CA MET A 1 4.46 43.92 14.70
C MET A 1 5.33 42.68 14.57
N ASP A 2 5.21 41.76 15.53
CA ASP A 2 6.08 40.59 15.62
C ASP A 2 5.91 39.66 14.41
N ARG A 3 7.04 39.17 13.90
CA ARG A 3 7.08 38.19 12.82
C ARG A 3 6.50 36.88 13.32
N TYR A 4 5.38 36.46 12.74
CA TYR A 4 4.89 35.10 12.92
C TYR A 4 5.92 34.11 12.37
N GLN A 5 6.48 33.29 13.27
CA GLN A 5 7.34 32.18 12.89
C GLN A 5 6.44 31.02 12.47
N LYS A 6 6.62 30.51 11.25
CA LYS A 6 5.87 29.37 10.75
C LYS A 6 6.22 28.15 11.60
N VAL A 7 5.32 27.76 12.50
CA VAL A 7 5.47 26.56 13.33
C VAL A 7 5.32 25.35 12.41
N GLU A 8 6.43 24.69 12.11
CA GLU A 8 6.41 23.43 11.36
C GLU A 8 5.80 22.34 12.25
N LYS A 9 4.56 21.97 11.95
CA LYS A 9 3.94 20.81 12.59
C LYS A 9 4.70 19.57 12.12
N PRO A 10 5.30 18.77 13.02
CA PRO A 10 5.93 17.52 12.63
C PRO A 10 4.88 16.64 11.97
N LYS A 11 5.10 16.28 10.71
CA LYS A 11 4.21 15.37 9.99
C LYS A 11 4.29 14.02 10.72
N PRO A 12 3.18 13.49 11.26
CA PRO A 12 3.22 12.17 11.86
C PRO A 12 3.58 11.17 10.75
N HIS A 13 4.72 10.50 10.90
CA HIS A 13 4.97 9.28 10.15
C HIS A 13 4.05 8.22 10.72
N SER A 14 2.86 8.10 10.14
CA SER A 14 1.99 6.95 10.39
C SER A 14 2.78 5.67 10.13
N PRO A 15 2.68 4.66 11.01
CA PRO A 15 3.29 3.36 10.76
C PRO A 15 2.74 2.82 9.44
N ILE A 16 3.62 2.21 8.65
CA ILE A 16 3.25 1.59 7.37
C ILE A 16 2.67 0.23 7.68
N ASN A 17 1.43 -0.03 7.26
CA ASN A 17 0.86 -1.38 7.36
C ASN A 17 1.47 -2.30 6.30
N GLU A 18 1.41 -3.61 6.53
CA GLU A 18 2.16 -4.62 5.75
C GLU A 18 1.90 -4.59 4.23
N ASN A 19 0.67 -4.27 3.79
CA ASN A 19 0.29 -4.25 2.37
C ASN A 19 0.04 -2.83 1.80
N GLU A 20 0.48 -1.78 2.50
CA GLU A 20 0.28 -0.39 2.06
C GLU A 20 1.39 0.08 1.11
N ILE A 21 1.00 0.54 -0.08
CA ILE A 21 1.95 1.05 -1.09
C ILE A 21 2.01 2.58 -1.02
N ARG A 22 3.17 3.13 -0.63
CA ARG A 22 3.43 4.59 -0.65
C ARG A 22 4.34 4.95 -1.82
N ILE A 23 3.77 5.60 -2.83
CA ILE A 23 4.53 6.06 -3.98
C ILE A 23 5.25 7.37 -3.63
N THR A 24 6.58 7.35 -3.67
CA THR A 24 7.43 8.53 -3.45
C THR A 24 8.20 8.87 -4.72
N THR A 25 8.65 10.11 -4.86
CA THR A 25 9.45 10.58 -6.01
C THR A 25 10.86 9.98 -6.07
N GLN A 26 11.30 9.31 -4.99
CA GLN A 26 12.64 8.75 -4.85
C GLN A 26 12.73 7.26 -5.23
N GLY A 27 11.60 6.55 -5.29
CA GLY A 27 11.57 5.12 -5.61
C GLY A 27 11.38 4.83 -7.11
N ALA A 28 11.92 3.71 -7.58
CA ALA A 28 11.67 3.23 -8.93
C ALA A 28 10.21 2.80 -9.09
N ILE A 29 9.49 3.41 -10.04
CA ILE A 29 8.06 3.16 -10.32
C ILE A 29 7.76 1.67 -10.51
N ARG A 30 8.68 0.94 -11.16
CA ARG A 30 8.55 -0.48 -11.47
C ARG A 30 8.34 -1.35 -10.23
N ASN A 31 9.00 -1.05 -9.11
CA ASN A 31 8.90 -1.85 -7.90
C ASN A 31 7.49 -1.80 -7.29
N TYR A 32 6.86 -0.61 -7.33
CA TYR A 32 5.49 -0.44 -6.85
C TYR A 32 4.48 -1.17 -7.72
N ILE A 33 4.65 -1.11 -9.05
CA ILE A 33 3.80 -1.84 -10.00
C ILE A 33 3.95 -3.36 -9.78
N THR A 34 5.18 -3.86 -9.72
CA THR A 34 5.45 -5.29 -9.52
C THR A 34 4.86 -5.79 -8.20
N TYR A 35 5.04 -5.05 -7.11
CA TYR A 35 4.47 -5.43 -5.82
C TYR A 35 2.93 -5.41 -5.84
N ALA A 36 2.30 -4.36 -6.39
CA ALA A 36 0.84 -4.29 -6.55
C ALA A 36 0.29 -5.48 -7.36
N THR A 37 0.96 -5.84 -8.46
CA THR A 37 0.55 -7.00 -9.28
C THR A 37 0.68 -8.32 -8.51
N SER A 38 1.72 -8.49 -7.69
CA SER A 38 1.85 -9.69 -6.86
C SER A 38 0.75 -9.81 -5.81
N LEU A 39 0.35 -8.70 -5.18
CA LEU A 39 -0.75 -8.69 -4.22
C LEU A 39 -2.06 -9.14 -4.89
N LEU A 40 -2.39 -8.57 -6.06
CA LEU A 40 -3.60 -8.94 -6.81
C LEU A 40 -3.63 -10.42 -7.19
N GLN A 41 -2.50 -10.98 -7.64
CA GLN A 41 -2.41 -12.40 -8.01
C GLN A 41 -2.64 -13.34 -6.82
N VAL A 42 -2.16 -12.97 -5.63
CA VAL A 42 -2.40 -13.72 -4.39
C VAL A 42 -3.89 -13.69 -4.01
N TYR A 43 -4.54 -12.54 -4.12
CA TYR A 43 -5.98 -12.46 -3.85
C TYR A 43 -6.81 -13.26 -4.87
N GLU A 44 -6.46 -13.22 -6.16
CA GLU A 44 -7.17 -13.96 -7.19
C GLU A 44 -7.02 -15.48 -7.03
N SER A 45 -5.81 -15.96 -6.72
CA SER A 45 -5.57 -17.38 -6.44
C SER A 45 -6.31 -17.86 -5.18
N ALA A 46 -6.34 -17.05 -4.12
CA ALA A 46 -7.15 -17.33 -2.94
C ALA A 46 -8.65 -17.35 -3.26
N PHE A 47 -9.13 -16.43 -4.10
CA PHE A 47 -10.53 -16.39 -4.53
C PHE A 47 -10.92 -17.61 -5.37
N SER A 48 -10.04 -18.03 -6.28
CA SER A 48 -10.21 -19.24 -7.08
C SER A 48 -10.30 -20.47 -6.15
N SER A 49 -9.39 -20.59 -5.18
CA SER A 49 -9.38 -21.70 -4.23
C SER A 49 -10.67 -21.76 -3.39
N ILE A 50 -11.14 -20.62 -2.89
CA ILE A 50 -12.43 -20.53 -2.16
C ILE A 50 -13.60 -20.91 -3.07
N SER A 51 -13.62 -20.44 -4.32
CA SER A 51 -14.70 -20.73 -5.27
C SER A 51 -14.76 -22.21 -5.68
N VAL A 52 -13.59 -22.85 -5.85
CA VAL A 52 -13.49 -24.29 -6.12
C VAL A 52 -13.95 -25.08 -4.90
N TRP A 53 -13.55 -24.66 -3.70
CA TRP A 53 -13.96 -25.29 -2.46
C TRP A 53 -15.48 -25.21 -2.22
N LEU A 54 -16.08 -24.03 -2.44
CA LEU A 54 -17.53 -23.84 -2.33
C LEU A 54 -18.33 -24.68 -3.34
N ARG A 55 -17.74 -24.99 -4.50
CA ARG A 55 -18.38 -25.76 -5.57
C ARG A 55 -18.30 -27.28 -5.34
N CYS A 56 -17.47 -27.73 -4.39
CA CYS A 56 -17.33 -29.13 -4.00
C CYS A 56 -18.12 -29.51 -2.72
N ILE A 57 -18.73 -28.54 -2.04
CA ILE A 57 -19.67 -28.73 -0.92
C ILE A 57 -21.09 -28.84 -1.47
#